data_AF-A0A2X2VRM1-F1
#
_entry.id   AF-A0A2X2VRM1-F1
#
_cell.length_a   1.000
_cell.length_b   1.000
_cell.length_c   1.000
_cell.angle_alpha   90.00
_cell.angle_beta   90.00
_cell.angle_gamma   90.00
#
_symmetry.space_group_name_H-M   'P 1'
#
loop_
_entity.id
_entity.type
_entity.pdbx_description
1 polymer ?
#
loop_
_entity_poly.entity_id
_entity_poly.type
_entity_poly.pdbx_seq_one_letter_code
_entity_poly.pdbx_strand_id
1 'polypeptide(L)'
;MYDDTNLHALINLCSRRLQKPFECRDVQFLRLFLQYCLLQHHAGIAPAFNPLQKQWAQSCAEYPLALEIGRHWQRRVMQNAPPDETLFMALLFSMIRIPDPIHDNHQQDRRLRLAVARLVLRFREMGQVRFSDEQGLNDQLYVHLAQALSRSLFAIGIDNTLPEEFSRLYPRLVRTTRDALAGFESEYGVRFSDEETGLVAVIFWRMADAGERPARKADRATDRQ
;
A
#
# COMPACT_ATOMS: atom_id res chain seq x y z
N MET A 1 -31.16 -3.84 -16.97
CA MET A 1 -30.76 -3.74 -15.56
C MET A 1 -29.93 -4.96 -15.24
N TYR A 2 -28.70 -4.81 -14.76
CA TYR A 2 -27.87 -5.95 -14.40
C TYR A 2 -28.50 -6.68 -13.20
N ASP A 3 -28.46 -8.01 -13.20
CA ASP A 3 -29.04 -8.85 -12.17
C ASP A 3 -28.13 -8.86 -10.94
N ASP A 4 -28.56 -8.17 -9.87
CA ASP A 4 -27.86 -7.96 -8.60
C ASP A 4 -27.30 -9.25 -7.98
N THR A 5 -27.98 -10.36 -8.24
CA THR A 5 -27.59 -11.71 -7.80
C THR A 5 -26.20 -12.09 -8.29
N ASN A 6 -25.86 -11.72 -9.52
CA ASN A 6 -24.56 -12.07 -10.12
C ASN A 6 -23.42 -11.23 -9.57
N LEU A 7 -23.69 -9.96 -9.27
CA LEU A 7 -22.71 -9.07 -8.69
C LEU A 7 -22.41 -9.47 -7.24
N HIS A 8 -23.42 -9.87 -6.48
CA HIS A 8 -23.23 -10.48 -5.16
C HIS A 8 -22.41 -11.79 -5.21
N ALA A 9 -22.66 -12.66 -6.19
CA ALA A 9 -21.87 -13.87 -6.35
C ALA A 9 -20.37 -13.58 -6.63
N LEU A 10 -20.08 -12.56 -7.46
CA LEU A 10 -18.71 -12.12 -7.75
C LEU A 10 -18.04 -11.51 -6.52
N ILE A 11 -18.74 -10.66 -5.75
CA ILE A 11 -18.19 -10.08 -4.52
C ILE A 11 -17.90 -11.16 -3.48
N ASN A 12 -18.78 -12.17 -3.36
CA ASN A 12 -18.55 -13.33 -2.48
C ASN A 12 -17.39 -14.22 -2.96
N LEU A 13 -17.14 -14.30 -4.26
CA LEU A 13 -15.94 -14.94 -4.81
C LEU A 13 -14.68 -14.15 -4.41
N CYS A 14 -14.71 -12.82 -4.54
CA CYS A 14 -13.60 -11.95 -4.17
C CYS A 14 -13.25 -12.10 -2.68
N SER A 15 -14.23 -12.01 -1.80
CA SER A 15 -14.06 -12.19 -0.34
C SER A 15 -13.35 -13.50 -0.01
N ARG A 16 -13.79 -14.62 -0.60
CA ARG A 16 -13.17 -15.94 -0.40
C ARG A 16 -11.75 -16.03 -0.95
N ARG A 17 -11.52 -15.50 -2.15
CA ARG A 17 -10.22 -15.56 -2.84
C ARG A 17 -9.17 -14.67 -2.19
N LEU A 18 -9.60 -13.52 -1.66
CA LEU A 18 -8.75 -12.59 -0.92
C LEU A 18 -8.61 -12.95 0.56
N GLN A 19 -9.26 -14.04 1.01
CA GLN A 19 -9.28 -14.50 2.40
C GLN A 19 -9.66 -13.38 3.40
N LYS A 20 -10.48 -12.43 2.97
CA LYS A 20 -10.92 -11.28 3.77
C LYS A 20 -12.44 -11.27 3.81
N PRO A 21 -13.06 -11.39 4.99
CA PRO A 21 -14.50 -11.13 5.12
C PRO A 21 -14.73 -9.65 4.80
N PHE A 22 -15.55 -9.39 3.79
CA PHE A 22 -15.96 -8.03 3.44
C PHE A 22 -17.07 -7.56 4.35
N GLU A 23 -16.91 -6.36 4.89
CA GLU A 23 -17.97 -5.70 5.64
C GLU A 23 -19.08 -5.22 4.70
N CYS A 24 -20.25 -4.88 5.24
CA CYS A 24 -21.37 -4.33 4.46
C CYS A 24 -20.92 -3.13 3.60
N ARG A 25 -20.05 -2.28 4.15
CA ARG A 25 -19.45 -1.14 3.45
C ARG A 25 -18.58 -1.57 2.27
N ASP A 26 -17.72 -2.57 2.43
CA ASP A 26 -16.86 -3.10 1.37
C ASP A 26 -17.71 -3.67 0.21
N VAL A 27 -18.75 -4.43 0.54
CA VAL A 27 -19.68 -5.01 -0.43
C VAL A 27 -20.42 -3.92 -1.21
N GLN A 28 -20.92 -2.89 -0.52
CA GLN A 28 -21.62 -1.78 -1.16
C GLN A 28 -20.70 -0.97 -2.07
N PHE A 29 -19.47 -0.68 -1.61
CA PHE A 29 -18.47 0.01 -2.40
C PHE A 29 -18.09 -0.76 -3.66
N LEU A 30 -17.73 -2.05 -3.53
CA LEU A 30 -17.41 -2.92 -4.65
C LEU A 30 -18.56 -3.00 -5.65
N ARG A 31 -19.80 -3.11 -5.17
CA ARG A 31 -20.99 -3.13 -6.03
C ARG A 31 -21.09 -1.86 -6.88
N LEU A 32 -21.04 -0.69 -6.26
CA LEU A 32 -21.13 0.59 -6.96
C LEU A 32 -19.95 0.80 -7.93
N PHE A 33 -18.74 0.44 -7.49
CA PHE A 33 -17.53 0.59 -8.28
C PHE A 33 -17.54 -0.28 -9.54
N LEU A 34 -17.90 -1.55 -9.41
CA LEU A 34 -17.98 -2.47 -10.55
C LEU A 34 -19.08 -2.04 -11.54
N GLN A 35 -20.21 -1.51 -11.05
CA GLN A 35 -21.24 -0.91 -11.89
C GLN A 35 -20.72 0.34 -12.63
N TYR A 36 -19.96 1.20 -11.95
CA TYR A 36 -19.33 2.36 -12.56
C TYR A 36 -18.35 1.97 -13.67
N CYS A 37 -17.47 0.98 -13.43
CA CYS A 37 -16.52 0.50 -14.44
C CYS A 37 -17.25 0.01 -15.69
N LEU A 38 -18.36 -0.72 -15.53
CA LEU A 38 -19.19 -1.16 -16.66
C LEU A 38 -19.80 0.01 -17.43
N LEU A 39 -20.24 1.07 -16.76
CA LEU A 39 -20.77 2.26 -17.42
C LEU A 39 -19.68 3.01 -18.20
N GLN A 40 -18.49 3.18 -17.61
CA GLN A 40 -17.35 3.81 -18.29
C GLN A 40 -16.90 3.01 -19.51
N HIS A 41 -16.85 1.68 -19.37
CA HIS A 41 -16.53 0.79 -20.47
C HIS A 41 -17.49 0.97 -21.65
N HIS A 42 -18.81 1.03 -21.41
CA HIS A 42 -19.80 1.31 -22.47
C HIS A 42 -19.63 2.70 -23.09
N ALA A 43 -19.09 3.67 -22.35
CA ALA A 43 -18.77 5.00 -22.87
C ALA A 43 -17.42 5.05 -23.64
N GLY A 44 -16.71 3.92 -23.75
CA GLY A 44 -15.39 3.85 -24.39
C GLY A 44 -14.27 4.49 -23.54
N ILE A 45 -14.54 4.75 -22.26
CA ILE A 45 -13.59 5.34 -21.32
C ILE A 45 -12.98 4.19 -20.53
N ALA A 46 -11.66 4.05 -20.60
CA ALA A 46 -10.91 3.07 -19.85
C ALA A 46 -9.79 3.76 -19.07
N PRO A 47 -9.43 3.26 -17.88
CA PRO A 47 -8.28 3.76 -17.14
C PRO A 47 -7.00 3.54 -17.95
N ALA A 48 -6.13 4.55 -17.99
CA ALA A 48 -4.83 4.44 -18.64
C ALA A 48 -3.75 4.16 -17.61
N PHE A 49 -2.90 3.16 -17.88
CA PHE A 49 -1.76 2.82 -17.04
C PHE A 49 -0.45 2.98 -17.79
N ASN A 50 0.55 3.55 -17.13
CA ASN A 50 1.91 3.57 -17.65
C ASN A 50 2.55 2.17 -17.55
N PRO A 51 3.66 1.88 -18.26
CA PRO A 51 4.27 0.55 -18.27
C PRO A 51 4.64 0.00 -16.89
N LEU A 52 5.12 0.85 -15.98
CA LEU A 52 5.47 0.47 -14.61
C LEU A 52 4.23 0.05 -13.81
N GLN A 53 3.15 0.81 -13.92
CA GLN A 53 1.85 0.51 -13.30
C GLN A 53 1.26 -0.79 -13.84
N LYS A 54 1.35 -1.04 -15.16
CA LYS A 54 0.91 -2.31 -15.76
C LYS A 54 1.68 -3.49 -15.20
N GLN A 55 3.01 -3.39 -15.16
CA GLN A 55 3.88 -4.44 -14.63
C GLN A 55 3.60 -4.72 -13.16
N TRP A 56 3.40 -3.67 -12.36
CA TRP A 56 3.08 -3.82 -10.95
C TRP A 56 1.74 -4.53 -10.75
N ALA A 57 0.67 -4.03 -11.38
CA ALA A 57 -0.67 -4.61 -11.24
C ALA A 57 -0.73 -6.06 -11.70
N GLN A 58 0.04 -6.45 -12.72
CA GLN A 58 0.16 -7.83 -13.19
C GLN A 58 0.92 -8.74 -12.22
N SER A 59 1.80 -8.16 -11.39
CA SER A 59 2.63 -8.90 -10.43
C SER A 59 1.94 -9.14 -9.08
N CYS A 60 0.83 -8.45 -8.82
CA CYS A 60 0.01 -8.57 -7.62
C CYS A 60 -0.63 -9.96 -7.51
N ALA A 61 -0.77 -10.45 -6.28
CA ALA A 61 -1.40 -11.75 -6.01
C ALA A 61 -2.89 -11.77 -6.41
N GLU A 62 -3.50 -10.60 -6.51
CA GLU A 62 -4.90 -10.37 -6.85
C GLU A 62 -5.15 -10.36 -8.37
N TYR A 63 -4.10 -10.27 -9.20
CA TYR A 63 -4.24 -10.19 -10.66
C TYR A 63 -4.93 -11.41 -11.29
N PRO A 64 -4.65 -12.66 -10.89
CA PRO A 64 -5.37 -13.83 -11.39
C PRO A 64 -6.88 -13.77 -11.12
N LEU A 65 -7.28 -13.26 -9.95
CA LEU A 65 -8.69 -13.05 -9.60
C LEU A 65 -9.31 -11.96 -10.49
N ALA A 66 -8.61 -10.86 -10.71
CA ALA A 66 -9.06 -9.80 -11.60
C ALA A 66 -9.28 -10.33 -13.03
N LEU A 67 -8.38 -11.18 -13.54
CA LEU A 67 -8.54 -11.85 -14.84
C LEU A 67 -9.77 -12.76 -14.89
N GLU A 68 -10.03 -13.51 -13.83
CA GLU A 68 -11.22 -14.37 -13.71
C GLU A 68 -12.50 -13.54 -13.86
N ILE A 69 -12.58 -12.41 -13.14
CA ILE A 69 -13.73 -11.49 -13.18
C ILE A 69 -13.85 -10.81 -14.55
N GLY A 70 -12.75 -10.32 -15.11
CA GLY A 70 -12.73 -9.74 -16.45
C GLY A 70 -13.27 -10.69 -17.52
N ARG A 71 -12.91 -11.98 -17.46
CA ARG A 71 -13.47 -13.01 -18.36
C ARG A 71 -14.96 -13.25 -18.14
N HIS A 72 -15.45 -13.14 -16.91
CA HIS A 72 -16.88 -13.26 -16.62
C HIS A 72 -17.67 -12.08 -17.18
N TRP A 73 -17.10 -10.86 -17.14
CA TRP A 73 -17.69 -9.68 -17.76
C TRP A 73 -17.70 -9.76 -19.28
N GLN A 74 -16.59 -10.14 -19.91
CA GLN A 74 -16.51 -10.27 -21.37
C GLN A 74 -17.58 -11.22 -21.92
N ARG A 75 -17.79 -12.37 -21.26
CA ARG A 75 -18.81 -13.36 -21.64
C ARG A 75 -20.25 -12.84 -21.55
N ARG A 76 -20.50 -11.81 -20.74
CA ARG A 76 -21.86 -11.30 -20.46
C ARG A 76 -22.16 -9.98 -21.17
N VAL A 77 -21.16 -9.13 -21.36
CA VAL A 77 -21.30 -7.82 -22.00
C VAL A 77 -21.15 -7.93 -23.53
N MET A 78 -20.66 -9.06 -24.06
CA MET A 78 -20.44 -9.29 -25.49
C MET A 78 -19.51 -8.23 -26.12
N GLN A 79 -18.64 -7.62 -25.31
CA GLN A 79 -17.59 -6.71 -25.73
C GLN A 79 -16.28 -7.13 -25.07
N ASN A 80 -15.16 -6.93 -25.77
CA ASN A 80 -13.84 -7.19 -25.21
C ASN A 80 -13.57 -6.16 -24.11
N ALA A 81 -13.57 -6.60 -22.85
CA ALA A 81 -13.10 -5.77 -21.75
C ALA A 81 -11.63 -5.38 -22.02
N PRO A 82 -11.30 -4.07 -22.05
CA PRO A 82 -9.93 -3.61 -22.22
C PRO A 82 -9.03 -4.28 -21.18
N PRO A 83 -7.78 -4.65 -21.54
CA PRO A 83 -6.82 -5.20 -20.58
C PRO A 83 -6.66 -4.31 -19.34
N ASP A 84 -6.78 -3.00 -19.52
CA ASP A 84 -6.59 -2.01 -18.47
C ASP A 84 -7.72 -2.03 -17.41
N GLU A 85 -8.94 -2.46 -17.74
CA GLU A 85 -10.00 -2.69 -16.74
C GLU A 85 -9.62 -3.79 -15.74
N THR A 86 -8.92 -4.82 -16.23
CA THR A 86 -8.43 -5.91 -15.38
C THR A 86 -7.33 -5.42 -14.45
N LEU A 87 -6.45 -4.55 -14.95
CA LEU A 87 -5.41 -3.91 -14.13
C LEU A 87 -6.01 -3.03 -13.04
N PHE A 88 -7.09 -2.31 -13.37
CA PHE A 88 -7.79 -1.48 -12.40
C PHE A 88 -8.48 -2.30 -11.30
N MET A 89 -9.09 -3.43 -11.65
CA MET A 89 -9.62 -4.38 -10.66
C MET A 89 -8.51 -4.97 -9.77
N ALA A 90 -7.37 -5.33 -10.34
CA ALA A 90 -6.23 -5.84 -9.56
C ALA A 90 -5.73 -4.79 -8.56
N LEU A 91 -5.61 -3.53 -8.99
CA LEU A 91 -5.30 -2.40 -8.12
C LEU A 91 -6.34 -2.26 -7.00
N LEU A 92 -7.63 -2.27 -7.32
CA LEU A 92 -8.70 -2.15 -6.33
C LEU A 92 -8.61 -3.25 -5.25
N PHE A 93 -8.42 -4.50 -5.67
CA PHE A 93 -8.32 -5.61 -4.72
C PHE A 93 -7.09 -5.50 -3.84
N SER A 94 -5.95 -5.07 -4.40
CA SER A 94 -4.74 -4.81 -3.61
C SER A 94 -4.94 -3.69 -2.57
N MET A 95 -5.77 -2.69 -2.87
CA MET A 95 -6.08 -1.56 -1.97
C MET A 95 -7.10 -1.92 -0.87
N ILE A 96 -8.05 -2.81 -1.14
CA ILE A 96 -9.06 -3.24 -0.15
C ILE A 96 -8.51 -4.34 0.77
N ARG A 97 -7.52 -5.10 0.30
CA ARG A 97 -6.83 -6.09 1.11
C ARG A 97 -6.01 -5.41 2.22
N ILE A 98 -6.06 -5.98 3.41
CA ILE A 98 -5.13 -5.61 4.49
C ILE A 98 -3.93 -6.55 4.35
N PRO A 99 -2.71 -6.05 4.10
CA PRO A 99 -1.52 -6.88 4.05
C PRO A 99 -1.33 -7.67 5.34
N ASP A 100 -0.92 -8.92 5.22
CA ASP A 100 -0.71 -9.82 6.35
C ASP A 100 0.76 -10.26 6.40
N PRO A 101 1.56 -9.77 7.36
CA PRO A 101 2.99 -10.09 7.43
C PRO A 101 3.29 -11.58 7.65
N ILE A 102 2.33 -12.34 8.19
CA ILE A 102 2.47 -13.76 8.52
C ILE A 102 2.08 -14.63 7.32
N HIS A 103 0.94 -14.34 6.70
CA HIS A 103 0.36 -15.21 5.68
C HIS A 103 0.72 -14.84 4.24
N ASP A 104 1.09 -13.58 3.98
CA ASP A 104 1.48 -13.14 2.64
C ASP A 104 2.76 -13.87 2.21
N ASN A 105 2.73 -14.61 1.11
CA ASN A 105 3.88 -15.39 0.65
C ASN A 105 4.08 -15.34 -0.86
N HIS A 106 3.49 -14.35 -1.54
CA HIS A 106 3.77 -14.13 -2.94
C HIS A 106 5.21 -13.62 -3.14
N GLN A 107 5.74 -13.73 -4.36
CA GLN A 107 7.11 -13.29 -4.66
C GLN A 107 7.32 -11.79 -4.34
N GLN A 108 6.33 -10.95 -4.63
CA GLN A 108 6.39 -9.52 -4.34
C GLN A 108 6.36 -9.23 -2.84
N ASP A 109 5.58 -9.98 -2.06
CA ASP A 109 5.51 -9.86 -0.61
C ASP A 109 6.86 -10.19 0.03
N ARG A 110 7.52 -11.26 -0.43
CA ARG A 110 8.87 -11.62 -0.01
C ARG A 110 9.88 -10.52 -0.36
N ARG A 111 9.81 -9.96 -1.57
CA ARG A 111 10.67 -8.85 -1.99
C ARG A 111 10.46 -7.63 -1.10
N LEU A 112 9.20 -7.30 -0.80
CA LEU A 112 8.85 -6.18 0.07
C LEU A 112 9.38 -6.37 1.48
N ARG A 113 9.23 -7.57 2.09
CA ARG A 113 9.81 -7.85 3.41
C ARG A 113 11.31 -7.66 3.45
N LEU A 114 12.03 -8.09 2.42
CA LEU A 114 13.47 -7.87 2.32
C LEU A 114 13.83 -6.38 2.18
N ALA A 115 13.03 -5.60 1.43
CA ALA A 115 13.22 -4.16 1.31
C ALA A 115 12.93 -3.43 2.63
N VAL A 116 11.92 -3.86 3.39
CA VAL A 116 11.60 -3.36 4.73
C VAL A 116 12.75 -3.65 5.70
N ALA A 117 13.28 -4.87 5.72
CA ALA A 117 14.42 -5.21 6.57
C ALA A 117 15.66 -4.35 6.27
N ARG A 118 15.94 -4.09 4.97
CA ARG A 118 17.02 -3.17 4.56
C ARG A 118 16.76 -1.74 5.00
N LEU A 119 15.51 -1.27 4.92
CA LEU A 119 15.11 0.06 5.39
C LEU A 119 15.35 0.21 6.90
N VAL A 120 14.91 -0.76 7.70
CA VAL A 120 15.12 -0.77 9.16
C VAL A 120 16.62 -0.74 9.50
N LEU A 121 17.42 -1.55 8.81
CA LEU A 121 18.88 -1.58 9.00
C LEU A 121 19.51 -0.20 8.73
N ARG A 122 19.20 0.41 7.59
CA ARG A 122 19.72 1.75 7.23
C ARG A 122 19.31 2.81 8.23
N PHE A 123 18.04 2.80 8.64
CA PHE A 123 17.55 3.75 9.64
C PHE A 123 18.31 3.60 10.97
N ARG A 124 18.54 2.36 11.42
CA ARG A 124 19.32 2.07 12.63
C ARG A 124 20.76 2.59 12.54
N GLU A 125 21.42 2.36 11.41
CA GLU A 125 22.81 2.80 11.18
C GLU A 125 22.94 4.33 11.21
N MET A 126 21.99 5.04 10.60
CA MET A 126 22.01 6.51 10.56
C MET A 126 21.53 7.16 11.87
N GLY A 127 20.51 6.58 12.51
CA GLY A 127 19.87 7.13 13.70
C GLY A 127 20.51 6.72 15.02
N GLN A 128 21.36 5.69 15.02
CA GLN A 128 21.93 5.07 16.24
C GLN A 128 20.86 4.71 17.29
N VAL A 129 19.72 4.20 16.81
CA VAL A 129 18.55 3.80 17.61
C VAL A 129 18.49 2.28 17.66
N ARG A 130 18.31 1.70 18.85
CA ARG A 130 17.95 0.30 19.02
C ARG A 130 16.43 0.16 19.16
N PHE A 131 15.94 -0.96 18.65
CA PHE A 131 14.53 -1.34 18.76
C PHE A 131 14.44 -2.59 19.63
N SER A 132 13.66 -2.54 20.71
CA SER A 132 13.40 -3.73 21.55
C SER A 132 12.65 -4.83 20.80
N ASP A 133 11.77 -4.46 19.88
CA ASP A 133 10.95 -5.38 19.07
C ASP A 133 11.16 -5.12 17.57
N GLU A 134 12.26 -5.65 17.02
CA GLU A 134 12.56 -5.53 15.60
C GLU A 134 11.53 -6.26 14.72
N GLN A 135 10.97 -7.38 15.20
CA GLN A 135 10.00 -8.14 14.41
C GLN A 135 8.69 -7.38 14.27
N GLY A 136 8.13 -6.87 15.38
CA GLY A 136 6.92 -6.05 15.33
C GLY A 136 7.11 -4.76 14.54
N LEU A 137 8.32 -4.18 14.52
CA LEU A 137 8.64 -3.03 13.67
C LEU A 137 8.61 -3.40 12.19
N ASN A 138 9.27 -4.52 11.80
CA ASN A 138 9.25 -5.00 10.43
C ASN A 138 7.82 -5.29 9.96
N ASP A 139 6.99 -5.91 10.80
CA ASP A 139 5.61 -6.23 10.48
C ASP A 139 4.75 -4.98 10.27
N GLN A 140 4.85 -3.98 11.17
CA GLN A 140 4.14 -2.71 11.02
C GLN A 140 4.57 -1.93 9.78
N LEU A 141 5.88 -1.88 9.51
CA LEU A 141 6.41 -1.23 8.32
C LEU A 141 5.99 -1.98 7.05
N TYR A 142 5.97 -3.31 7.07
CA TYR A 142 5.48 -4.11 5.95
C TYR A 142 4.04 -3.77 5.60
N VAL A 143 3.14 -3.76 6.60
CA VAL A 143 1.72 -3.46 6.38
C VAL A 143 1.56 -2.05 5.80
N HIS A 144 2.23 -1.06 6.39
CA HIS A 144 2.13 0.32 5.93
C HIS A 144 2.74 0.52 4.53
N LEU A 145 3.95 0.02 4.29
CA LEU A 145 4.66 0.22 3.02
C LEU A 145 4.03 -0.55 1.86
N ALA A 146 3.39 -1.70 2.10
CA ALA A 146 2.60 -2.38 1.06
C ALA A 146 1.46 -1.48 0.54
N GLN A 147 0.77 -0.79 1.45
CA GLN A 147 -0.31 0.14 1.10
C GLN A 147 0.23 1.45 0.50
N ALA A 148 1.26 2.03 1.11
CA ALA A 148 1.88 3.27 0.66
C ALA A 148 2.51 3.13 -0.73
N LEU A 149 3.12 1.98 -1.05
CA LEU A 149 3.70 1.71 -2.35
C LEU A 149 2.63 1.73 -3.45
N SER A 150 1.51 1.06 -3.21
CA SER A 150 0.36 1.05 -4.11
C SER A 150 -0.13 2.49 -4.33
N ARG A 151 -0.37 3.24 -3.26
CA ARG A 151 -0.82 4.63 -3.37
C ARG A 151 0.16 5.52 -4.15
N SER A 152 1.45 5.42 -3.85
CA SER A 152 2.49 6.24 -4.49
C SER A 152 2.63 5.94 -5.98
N LEU A 153 2.55 4.68 -6.38
CA LEU A 153 2.69 4.27 -7.78
C LEU A 153 1.52 4.76 -8.67
N PHE A 154 0.32 4.87 -8.08
CA PHE A 154 -0.88 5.33 -8.78
C PHE A 154 -1.26 6.78 -8.46
N ALA A 155 -0.37 7.53 -7.78
CA ALA A 155 -0.60 8.91 -7.36
C ALA A 155 -1.92 9.12 -6.58
N ILE A 156 -2.27 8.14 -5.74
CA ILE A 156 -3.44 8.19 -4.86
C ILE A 156 -3.02 8.93 -3.59
N GLY A 157 -3.44 10.19 -3.45
CA GLY A 157 -3.14 11.01 -2.29
C GLY A 157 -3.80 10.49 -1.01
N ILE A 158 -3.20 10.83 0.14
CA ILE A 158 -3.83 10.71 1.45
C ILE A 158 -3.91 12.07 2.11
N ASP A 159 -5.09 12.40 2.63
CA ASP A 159 -5.26 13.56 3.50
C ASP A 159 -5.02 13.09 4.94
N ASN A 160 -3.84 13.37 5.49
CA ASN A 160 -3.56 13.10 6.90
C ASN A 160 -2.85 14.29 7.54
N THR A 161 -3.50 14.89 8.53
CA THR A 161 -2.98 16.04 9.26
C THR A 161 -1.97 15.66 10.35
N LEU A 162 -1.99 14.40 10.83
CA LEU A 162 -1.09 13.92 11.89
C LEU A 162 0.40 13.94 11.48
N PRO A 163 0.78 13.48 10.27
CA PRO A 163 2.15 13.60 9.78
C PRO A 163 2.68 15.03 9.71
N GLU A 164 1.84 16.02 9.42
CA GLU A 164 2.27 17.41 9.30
C GLU A 164 2.72 17.98 10.66
N GLU A 165 1.90 17.79 11.70
CA GLU A 165 2.24 18.23 13.06
C GLU A 165 3.45 17.46 13.61
N PHE A 166 3.51 16.15 13.38
CA PHE A 166 4.64 15.32 13.79
C PHE A 166 5.94 15.73 13.10
N SER A 167 5.88 16.06 11.81
CA SER A 167 7.04 16.50 11.04
C SER A 167 7.61 17.83 11.53
N ARG A 168 6.74 18.73 12.03
CA ARG A 168 7.17 19.97 12.69
C ARG A 168 7.84 19.71 14.03
N LEU A 169 7.34 18.77 14.81
CA LEU A 169 7.87 18.44 16.15
C LEU A 169 9.18 17.65 16.08
N TYR A 170 9.36 16.80 15.08
CA TYR A 170 10.51 15.90 14.97
C TYR A 170 11.20 15.95 13.58
N PRO A 171 11.67 17.12 13.13
CA PRO A 171 12.19 17.31 11.77
C PRO A 171 13.44 16.47 11.47
N ARG A 172 14.29 16.24 12.48
CA ARG A 172 15.48 15.38 12.34
C ARG A 172 15.11 13.92 12.07
N LEU A 173 14.12 13.40 12.81
CA LEU A 173 13.64 12.04 12.62
C LEU A 173 13.06 11.86 11.21
N VAL A 174 12.22 12.80 10.76
CA VAL A 174 11.65 12.75 9.41
C VAL A 174 12.73 12.82 8.33
N ARG A 175 13.76 13.66 8.53
CA ARG A 175 14.91 13.71 7.62
C ARG A 175 15.65 12.37 7.55
N THR A 176 15.98 11.77 8.70
CA THR A 176 16.64 10.46 8.74
C THR A 176 15.78 9.37 8.10
N THR A 177 14.46 9.39 8.31
CA THR A 177 13.52 8.48 7.65
C THR A 177 13.54 8.66 6.13
N ARG A 178 13.53 9.90 5.64
CA ARG A 178 13.61 10.19 4.20
C ARG A 178 14.91 9.67 3.58
N ASP A 179 16.04 9.93 4.25
CA ASP A 179 17.34 9.45 3.80
C ASP A 179 17.38 7.90 3.78
N ALA A 180 16.69 7.24 4.73
CA ALA A 180 16.61 5.78 4.80
C ALA A 180 15.77 5.21 3.65
N LEU A 181 14.66 5.89 3.34
CA LEU A 181 13.72 5.51 2.29
C LEU A 181 14.31 5.65 0.88
N ALA A 182 15.34 6.47 0.66
CA ALA A 182 15.90 6.71 -0.67
C ALA A 182 16.26 5.41 -1.43
N GLY A 183 16.78 4.39 -0.72
CA GLY A 183 17.07 3.09 -1.35
C GLY A 183 15.82 2.29 -1.71
N PHE A 184 14.79 2.37 -0.87
CA PHE A 184 13.51 1.73 -1.10
C PHE A 184 12.81 2.39 -2.30
N GLU A 185 12.73 3.72 -2.31
CA GLU A 185 12.17 4.53 -3.40
C GLU A 185 12.83 4.20 -4.74
N SER A 186 14.17 4.13 -4.76
CA SER A 186 14.93 3.74 -5.95
C SER A 186 14.66 2.31 -6.40
N GLU A 187 14.48 1.36 -5.48
CA GLU A 187 14.22 -0.06 -5.81
C GLU A 187 12.85 -0.25 -6.49
N TYR A 188 11.87 0.55 -6.10
CA TYR A 188 10.50 0.45 -6.60
C TYR A 188 10.16 1.49 -7.66
N GLY A 189 11.06 2.44 -7.95
CA GLY A 189 10.82 3.51 -8.93
C GLY A 189 9.71 4.46 -8.51
N VAL A 190 9.55 4.68 -7.21
CA VAL A 190 8.52 5.56 -6.63
C VAL A 190 9.15 6.66 -5.80
N ARG A 191 8.38 7.71 -5.52
CA ARG A 191 8.73 8.73 -4.53
C ARG A 191 7.58 8.87 -3.56
N PHE A 192 7.85 8.65 -2.29
CA PHE A 192 6.89 8.84 -1.22
C PHE A 192 6.65 10.33 -1.00
N SER A 193 5.39 10.67 -0.71
CA SER A 193 5.02 12.00 -0.31
C SER A 193 5.54 12.33 1.10
N ASP A 194 5.40 13.58 1.50
CA ASP A 194 5.80 14.03 2.83
C ASP A 194 4.92 13.38 3.92
N GLU A 195 3.65 13.14 3.61
CA GLU A 195 2.70 12.47 4.49
C GLU A 195 3.09 11.01 4.73
N GLU A 196 3.43 10.26 3.67
CA GLU A 196 3.88 8.87 3.78
C GLU A 196 5.21 8.78 4.54
N THR A 197 6.15 9.68 4.22
CA THR A 197 7.42 9.77 4.94
C THR A 197 7.20 10.05 6.43
N GLY A 198 6.26 10.95 6.76
CA GLY A 198 5.89 11.25 8.14
C GLY A 198 5.24 10.06 8.86
N LEU A 199 4.38 9.29 8.19
CA LEU A 199 3.80 8.06 8.75
C LEU A 199 4.85 7.00 9.06
N VAL A 200 5.80 6.77 8.13
CA VAL A 200 6.95 5.88 8.37
C VAL A 200 7.76 6.36 9.58
N ALA A 201 7.99 7.67 9.69
CA ALA A 201 8.71 8.25 10.82
C ALA A 201 7.98 8.04 12.16
N VAL A 202 6.65 8.17 12.18
CA VAL A 202 5.82 7.87 13.36
C VAL A 202 5.94 6.40 13.77
N ILE A 203 5.95 5.47 12.80
CA ILE A 203 6.13 4.03 13.08
C ILE A 203 7.49 3.78 13.72
N PHE A 204 8.57 4.32 13.16
CA PHE A 204 9.91 4.23 13.76
C PHE A 204 9.96 4.81 15.18
N TRP A 205 9.34 5.98 15.39
CA TRP A 205 9.33 6.64 16.69
C TRP A 205 8.60 5.83 17.76
N ARG A 206 7.44 5.26 17.42
CA ARG A 206 6.62 4.48 18.35
C ARG A 206 7.34 3.23 18.85
N MET A 207 8.18 2.65 17.98
CA MET A 207 8.91 1.41 18.27
C MET A 207 10.33 1.65 18.81
N ALA A 208 10.81 2.90 18.81
CA ALA A 208 12.10 3.26 19.40
C ALA A 208 12.06 3.22 20.93
N ASP A 209 13.09 2.64 21.55
CA ASP A 209 13.19 2.50 23.00
C ASP A 209 13.06 3.85 23.72
N ALA A 210 12.35 3.88 24.86
CA ALA A 210 12.07 5.10 25.62
C ALA A 210 13.33 5.88 26.06
N GLY A 211 14.47 5.20 26.19
CA GLY A 211 15.79 5.79 26.47
C GLY A 211 16.57 6.25 25.23
N GLU A 212 16.21 5.77 24.04
CA GLU A 212 16.92 6.03 22.79
C GLU A 212 16.08 6.77 21.73
N ARG A 213 14.90 7.26 22.12
CA ARG A 213 14.05 8.07 21.26
C ARG A 213 14.92 9.18 20.61
N PRO A 214 14.96 9.27 19.28
CA PRO A 214 15.92 10.12 18.56
C PRO A 214 15.82 11.61 18.93
N ALA A 215 14.70 12.05 19.52
CA ALA A 215 14.53 13.39 20.07
C ALA A 215 15.32 13.65 21.38
N ARG A 216 15.48 12.64 22.25
CA ARG A 216 16.12 12.80 23.59
C ARG A 216 17.65 12.84 23.55
N LYS A 217 18.28 12.23 22.55
CA LYS A 217 19.75 12.25 22.42
C LYS A 217 20.29 13.61 21.95
N ALA A 218 19.45 14.49 21.39
CA ALA A 218 19.86 15.81 20.89
C ALA A 218 19.86 16.93 21.96
N ASP A 219 18.94 16.93 22.92
CA ASP A 219 18.94 17.95 24.00
C ASP A 219 20.16 17.84 24.91
N ARG A 220 20.75 16.64 25.04
CA ARG A 220 21.99 16.46 25.81
C ARG A 220 23.26 16.93 25.11
N ALA A 221 23.20 17.24 23.82
CA ALA A 221 24.33 17.76 23.06
C ALA A 221 24.38 19.30 23.04
N THR A 222 23.28 19.97 23.38
CA THR A 222 23.19 21.45 23.41
C THR A 222 23.41 22.05 24.81
N ASP A 223 23.47 21.21 25.86
CA ASP A 223 23.69 21.62 27.26
C ASP A 223 25.15 21.41 27.73
N ARG A 224 26.08 21.22 26.78
CA ARG A 224 27.53 21.22 27.04
C ARG A 224 28.23 22.18 26.08
N GLN A 225 27.99 23.46 26.25
CA GLN A 225 28.91 24.54 25.89
C GLN A 225 28.58 25.80 26.68
#